data_AF-A0A498ESV9-F1
#
_entry.id   AF-A0A498ESV9-F1
#
_cell.length_a   1.000
_cell.length_b   1.000
_cell.length_c   1.000
_cell.angle_alpha   90.00
_cell.angle_beta   90.00
_cell.angle_gamma   90.00
#
_symmetry.space_group_name_H-M   'P 1'
#
loop_
_entity.id
_entity.type
_entity.pdbx_description
1 polymer ?
#
loop_
_entity_poly.entity_id
_entity_poly.type
_entity_poly.pdbx_seq_one_letter_code
_entity_poly.pdbx_strand_id
1 'polypeptide(L)'
;EQVGENWYDLSIASQGRRDDLTMDFLQSYEGRGIDIEVELALQLGKRLDEQYEDEYKHGDATTRQECQTLQAANFIADWMEMGGDLGRHPMLSVRRDGGTDEIYGRAELYTCIPREVTRELFEEVHASILMSATLRPFDVTESTLGLDDPV
;
A
#
# COMPACT_ATOMS: atom_id res chain seq x y z
N GLU A 1 21.80 17.32 -7.08
CA GLU A 1 21.97 16.82 -8.45
C GLU A 1 22.06 15.29 -8.40
N GLN A 2 20.93 14.57 -8.26
CA GLN A 2 20.93 13.12 -7.98
C GLN A 2 19.86 12.31 -8.75
N VAL A 3 18.99 12.95 -9.54
CA VAL A 3 17.93 12.25 -10.29
C VAL A 3 18.27 12.23 -11.77
N GLY A 4 18.51 11.02 -12.30
CA GLY A 4 18.78 10.75 -13.72
C GLY A 4 17.54 10.27 -14.48
N GLU A 5 17.76 9.78 -15.70
CA GLU A 5 16.69 9.35 -16.63
C GLU A 5 16.03 8.00 -16.29
N ASN A 6 16.62 7.23 -15.37
CA ASN A 6 16.02 5.99 -14.88
C ASN A 6 15.16 6.24 -13.63
N TRP A 7 14.24 5.32 -13.33
CA TRP A 7 13.53 5.34 -12.06
C TRP A 7 14.49 5.01 -10.91
N TYR A 8 14.47 5.84 -9.88
CA TYR A 8 15.23 5.63 -8.64
C TYR A 8 14.30 5.66 -7.45
N ASP A 9 14.34 4.60 -6.65
CA ASP A 9 13.55 4.48 -5.43
C ASP A 9 14.18 5.31 -4.32
N LEU A 10 13.36 6.12 -3.67
CA LEU A 10 13.70 6.91 -2.50
C LEU A 10 13.05 6.30 -1.27
N SER A 11 13.85 6.12 -0.22
CA SER A 11 13.32 5.73 1.08
C SER A 11 12.48 6.86 1.65
N ILE A 12 11.22 6.57 1.98
CA ILE A 12 10.28 7.52 2.62
C ILE A 12 10.52 7.59 4.15
N ALA A 13 11.42 6.77 4.68
CA ALA A 13 11.69 6.70 6.11
C ALA A 13 12.48 7.93 6.62
N SER A 14 11.79 8.93 7.14
CA SER A 14 12.44 9.98 7.94
C SER A 14 12.69 9.44 9.36
N GLN A 15 13.94 9.15 9.72
CA GLN A 15 14.30 8.86 11.13
C GLN A 15 14.26 10.12 12.02
N GLY A 16 13.99 11.30 11.47
CA GLY A 16 14.10 12.57 12.21
C GLY A 16 13.22 13.68 11.64
N ARG A 17 11.89 13.48 11.63
CA ARG A 17 10.88 14.42 11.13
C ARG A 17 11.02 14.80 9.64
N ARG A 18 9.86 15.21 9.11
CA ARG A 18 9.59 15.61 7.72
C ARG A 18 10.71 16.50 7.19
N ASP A 19 11.41 16.03 6.17
CA ASP A 19 12.41 16.81 5.44
C ASP A 19 11.80 18.08 4.82
N ASP A 20 12.64 19.06 4.48
CA ASP A 20 12.22 20.36 3.95
C ASP A 20 11.33 20.21 2.71
N LEU A 21 11.60 19.21 1.86
CA LEU A 21 10.80 18.92 0.67
C LEU A 21 9.38 18.47 1.04
N THR A 22 9.25 17.59 2.03
CA THR A 22 7.95 17.13 2.55
C THR A 22 7.18 18.30 3.16
N MET A 23 7.87 19.19 3.86
CA MET A 23 7.24 20.37 4.46
C MET A 23 6.80 21.40 3.42
N ASP A 24 7.57 21.62 2.36
CA ASP A 24 7.21 22.51 1.24
C ASP A 24 6.05 21.93 0.42
N PHE A 25 6.03 20.60 0.21
CA PHE A 25 4.89 19.91 -0.41
C PHE A 25 3.62 20.07 0.44
N LEU A 26 3.69 19.80 1.75
CA LEU A 26 2.53 19.96 2.64
C LEU A 26 2.04 21.41 2.73
N GLN A 27 2.93 22.39 2.60
CA GLN A 27 2.57 23.81 2.57
C GLN A 27 1.88 24.23 1.26
N SER A 28 2.25 23.61 0.14
CA SER A 28 1.67 23.89 -1.19
C SER A 28 0.44 23.04 -1.50
N TYR A 29 0.14 22.02 -0.70
CA TYR A 29 -1.03 21.17 -0.87
C TYR A 29 -2.32 21.94 -0.55
N GLU A 30 -3.10 22.26 -1.59
CA GLU A 30 -4.41 22.93 -1.48
C GLU A 30 -5.60 21.96 -1.35
N GLY A 31 -5.35 20.65 -1.28
CA GLY A 31 -6.41 19.64 -1.19
C GLY A 31 -7.15 19.68 0.16
N ARG A 32 -8.33 19.05 0.21
CA ARG A 32 -9.17 19.05 1.43
C ARG A 32 -8.61 18.17 2.56
N GLY A 33 -7.43 17.59 2.36
CA GLY A 33 -6.85 16.57 3.22
C GLY A 33 -7.25 15.19 2.71
N ILE A 34 -6.29 14.28 2.75
CA ILE A 34 -6.43 12.91 2.27
C ILE A 34 -7.60 12.18 2.96
N ASP A 35 -7.87 12.47 4.23
CA ASP A 35 -8.97 11.83 4.98
C ASP A 35 -10.35 12.13 4.36
N ILE A 36 -10.58 13.40 3.98
CA ILE A 36 -11.83 13.83 3.34
C ILE A 36 -11.96 13.22 1.94
N GLU A 37 -10.85 13.17 1.20
CA GLU A 37 -10.84 12.60 -0.15
C GLU A 37 -11.12 11.08 -0.13
N VAL A 38 -10.55 10.37 0.85
CA VAL A 38 -10.83 8.94 1.09
C VAL A 38 -12.29 8.73 1.47
N GLU A 39 -12.85 9.54 2.38
CA GLU A 39 -14.26 9.43 2.76
C GLU A 39 -15.20 9.65 1.56
N LEU A 40 -14.93 10.66 0.73
CA LEU A 40 -15.70 10.92 -0.49
C LEU A 40 -15.58 9.76 -1.50
N ALA A 41 -14.38 9.18 -1.65
CA ALA A 41 -14.15 8.04 -2.51
C ALA A 41 -14.92 6.80 -2.02
N LEU A 42 -14.96 6.56 -0.70
CA LEU A 42 -15.75 5.49 -0.09
C LEU A 42 -17.25 5.68 -0.32
N GLN A 43 -17.76 6.90 -0.14
CA GLN A 43 -19.17 7.22 -0.38
C GLN A 43 -19.55 7.01 -1.86
N LEU A 44 -18.68 7.46 -2.78
CA LEU A 44 -18.88 7.24 -4.21
C LEU A 44 -18.86 5.75 -4.56
N GLY A 45 -17.87 5.02 -4.04
CA GLY A 45 -17.72 3.58 -4.26
C GLY A 45 -18.92 2.79 -3.77
N LYS A 46 -19.45 3.09 -2.58
CA LYS A 46 -20.66 2.46 -2.03
C LYS A 46 -21.87 2.67 -2.93
N ARG A 47 -22.08 3.90 -3.41
CA ARG A 47 -23.19 4.21 -4.32
C ARG A 47 -23.09 3.43 -5.63
N LEU A 48 -21.89 3.28 -6.18
CA LEU A 48 -21.66 2.51 -7.40
C LEU A 48 -21.88 1.01 -7.15
N ASP A 49 -21.42 0.49 -6.02
CA ASP A 49 -21.61 -0.93 -5.67
C ASP A 49 -23.09 -1.28 -5.47
N GLU A 50 -23.85 -0.40 -4.80
CA GLU A 50 -25.31 -0.50 -4.68
C GLU A 50 -25.99 -0.51 -6.05
N GLN A 51 -25.57 0.38 -6.96
CA GLN A 51 -26.09 0.41 -8.33
C GLN A 51 -25.82 -0.91 -9.07
N TYR A 52 -24.60 -1.46 -8.97
CA TYR A 52 -24.26 -2.74 -9.61
C TYR A 52 -25.05 -3.91 -9.03
N GLU A 53 -25.31 -3.90 -7.73
CA GLU A 53 -26.16 -4.88 -7.07
C GLU A 53 -27.61 -4.79 -7.56
N ASP A 54 -28.14 -3.57 -7.71
CA ASP A 54 -29.49 -3.35 -8.22
C ASP A 54 -29.61 -3.77 -9.68
N GLU A 55 -28.65 -3.41 -10.55
CA GLU A 55 -28.64 -3.83 -11.96
C GLU A 55 -28.63 -5.36 -12.08
N TYR A 56 -27.87 -6.05 -11.23
CA TYR A 56 -27.87 -7.52 -11.20
C TYR A 56 -29.22 -8.10 -10.73
N LYS A 57 -29.82 -7.52 -9.68
CA LYS A 57 -31.14 -7.97 -9.15
C LYS A 57 -32.28 -7.77 -10.15
N HIS A 58 -32.25 -6.67 -10.90
CA HIS A 58 -33.28 -6.35 -11.90
C HIS A 58 -33.05 -7.06 -13.24
N GLY A 59 -31.90 -7.72 -13.42
CA GLY A 59 -31.55 -8.46 -14.63
C GLY A 59 -30.97 -7.57 -15.74
N ASP A 60 -30.66 -6.31 -15.44
CA ASP A 60 -29.99 -5.38 -16.34
C ASP A 60 -28.49 -5.75 -16.52
N ALA A 61 -27.92 -6.45 -15.53
CA ALA A 61 -26.60 -7.09 -15.61
C ALA A 61 -26.70 -8.61 -15.49
N THR A 62 -25.93 -9.33 -16.32
CA THR A 62 -25.89 -10.82 -16.30
C THR A 62 -25.06 -11.38 -15.15
N THR A 63 -24.21 -10.56 -14.53
CA THR A 63 -23.31 -10.93 -13.42
C THR A 63 -23.17 -9.76 -12.46
N ARG A 64 -23.09 -10.04 -11.16
CA ARG A 64 -22.77 -9.03 -10.15
C ARG A 64 -21.34 -8.51 -10.36
N GLN A 65 -21.20 -7.20 -10.50
CA GLN A 65 -19.90 -6.55 -10.61
C GLN A 65 -19.42 -6.07 -9.24
N GLU A 66 -18.10 -6.05 -9.05
CA GLU A 66 -17.47 -5.46 -7.87
C GLU A 66 -16.98 -4.05 -8.19
N CYS A 67 -17.31 -3.10 -7.33
CA CYS A 67 -16.86 -1.72 -7.51
C CYS A 67 -15.35 -1.56 -7.24
N GLN A 68 -14.58 -1.41 -8.32
CA GLN A 68 -13.12 -1.21 -8.25
C GLN A 68 -12.75 0.08 -7.52
N THR A 69 -13.57 1.13 -7.66
CA THR A 69 -13.40 2.38 -6.90
C THR A 69 -13.57 2.15 -5.40
N LEU A 70 -14.55 1.34 -4.99
CA LEU A 70 -14.76 0.99 -3.59
C LEU A 70 -13.59 0.16 -3.05
N GLN A 71 -13.09 -0.82 -3.82
CA GLN A 71 -11.92 -1.61 -3.43
C GLN A 71 -10.68 -0.73 -3.22
N ALA A 72 -10.38 0.16 -4.17
CA ALA A 72 -9.25 1.07 -4.06
C ALA A 72 -9.41 2.06 -2.88
N ALA A 73 -10.61 2.60 -2.67
CA ALA A 73 -10.89 3.52 -1.57
C ALA A 73 -10.75 2.83 -0.20
N ASN A 74 -11.26 1.59 -0.05
CA ASN A 74 -11.08 0.79 1.16
C ASN A 74 -9.59 0.50 1.41
N PHE A 75 -8.85 0.10 0.38
CA PHE A 75 -7.41 -0.14 0.52
C PHE A 75 -6.67 1.10 1.06
N ILE A 76 -6.94 2.28 0.51
CA ILE A 76 -6.32 3.53 0.98
C ILE A 76 -6.78 3.87 2.41
N ALA A 77 -8.07 3.70 2.72
CA ALA A 77 -8.60 3.93 4.06
C ALA A 77 -7.90 3.04 5.10
N ASP A 78 -7.86 1.74 4.86
CA ASP A 78 -7.19 0.75 5.71
C ASP A 78 -5.71 1.07 5.86
N TRP A 79 -5.08 1.53 4.78
CA TRP A 79 -3.67 1.94 4.77
C TRP A 79 -3.37 3.16 5.61
N MET A 80 -4.26 4.16 5.58
CA MET A 80 -4.09 5.37 6.35
C MET A 80 -4.44 5.16 7.84
N GLU A 81 -5.40 4.30 8.15
CA GLU A 81 -5.80 3.98 9.53
C GLU A 81 -4.73 3.15 10.26
N MET A 82 -4.11 2.17 9.58
CA MET A 82 -3.08 1.28 10.16
C MET A 82 -1.67 1.88 10.14
N GLY A 83 -1.57 3.22 10.19
CA GLY A 83 -0.35 3.98 9.95
C GLY A 83 0.81 3.57 10.86
N GLY A 84 1.82 2.92 10.27
CA GLY A 84 3.06 2.52 10.95
C GLY A 84 3.15 1.04 11.36
N ASP A 85 2.13 0.24 11.07
CA ASP A 85 2.16 -1.20 11.33
C ASP A 85 3.14 -1.96 10.41
N LEU A 86 3.70 -3.03 10.96
CA LEU A 86 4.65 -3.92 10.28
C LEU A 86 4.00 -4.55 9.04
N GLY A 87 4.67 -4.45 7.88
CA GLY A 87 4.17 -5.01 6.61
C GLY A 87 3.63 -3.97 5.64
N ARG A 88 3.53 -2.70 6.01
CA ARG A 88 3.11 -1.61 5.11
C ARG A 88 4.32 -0.80 4.63
N HIS A 89 4.68 -0.95 3.35
CA HIS A 89 5.80 -0.25 2.70
C HIS A 89 5.32 0.77 1.66
N PRO A 90 5.38 2.08 1.95
CA PRO A 90 5.25 3.10 0.93
C PRO A 90 6.58 3.25 0.16
N MET A 91 6.51 3.40 -1.17
CA MET A 91 7.67 3.58 -2.05
C MET A 91 7.45 4.80 -2.93
N LEU A 92 8.48 5.64 -3.06
CA LEU A 92 8.47 6.81 -3.93
C LEU A 92 9.61 6.65 -4.92
N SER A 93 9.28 6.58 -6.20
CA SER A 93 10.27 6.53 -7.27
C SER A 93 10.27 7.86 -8.02
N VAL A 94 11.45 8.38 -8.34
CA VAL A 94 11.61 9.61 -9.13
C VAL A 94 12.38 9.33 -10.41
N ARG A 95 12.05 10.07 -11.46
CA ARG A 95 12.72 10.01 -12.76
C ARG A 95 12.75 11.38 -13.40
N ARG A 96 13.87 11.74 -14.02
CA ARG A 96 13.97 12.92 -14.89
C ARG A 96 13.56 12.55 -16.30
N ASP A 97 12.68 13.34 -16.90
CA ASP A 97 12.34 13.17 -18.31
C ASP A 97 13.46 13.69 -19.21
N GLY A 98 13.92 12.85 -20.14
CA GLY A 98 15.04 13.18 -21.03
C GLY A 98 14.71 14.23 -22.10
N GLY A 99 13.43 14.55 -22.31
CA GLY A 99 12.98 15.55 -23.28
C GLY A 99 12.68 16.92 -22.67
N THR A 100 12.07 16.95 -21.47
CA THR A 100 11.62 18.19 -20.82
C THR A 100 12.48 18.63 -19.64
N ASP A 101 13.43 17.81 -19.19
CA ASP A 101 14.24 18.02 -17.98
C ASP A 101 13.41 18.14 -16.67
N GLU A 102 12.11 17.80 -16.74
CA GLU A 102 11.21 17.79 -15.59
C GLU A 102 11.41 16.54 -14.73
N ILE A 103 11.20 16.67 -13.43
CA ILE A 103 11.25 15.56 -12.48
C ILE A 103 9.83 15.02 -12.27
N TYR A 104 9.65 13.74 -12.58
CA TYR A 104 8.43 12.98 -12.32
C TYR A 104 8.60 12.14 -11.06
N GLY A 105 7.54 12.08 -10.25
CA GLY A 105 7.44 11.21 -9.08
C GLY A 105 6.32 10.20 -9.24
N ARG A 106 6.53 8.98 -8.76
CA ARG A 106 5.53 7.92 -8.65
C ARG A 106 5.51 7.44 -7.20
N ALA A 107 4.33 7.47 -6.57
CA ALA A 107 4.13 6.87 -5.27
C ALA A 107 3.39 5.53 -5.41
N GLU A 108 3.89 4.50 -4.73
CA GLU A 108 3.31 3.16 -4.69
C GLU A 108 3.16 2.72 -3.23
N LEU A 109 2.06 2.02 -2.93
CA LEU A 109 1.74 1.54 -1.59
C LEU A 109 1.62 0.02 -1.62
N TYR A 110 2.38 -0.68 -0.78
CA TYR A 110 2.43 -2.15 -0.78
C TYR A 110 2.11 -2.75 0.59
N THR A 111 1.04 -3.53 0.69
CA THR A 111 0.80 -4.35 1.89
C THR A 111 1.53 -5.69 1.73
N CYS A 112 2.67 -5.82 2.38
CA CYS A 112 3.36 -7.07 2.61
C CYS A 112 2.74 -7.77 3.82
N ILE A 113 1.70 -8.54 3.53
CA ILE A 113 0.88 -9.33 4.44
C ILE A 113 1.50 -10.68 4.92
N PRO A 114 2.74 -11.15 4.57
CA PRO A 114 3.10 -12.52 4.93
C PRO A 114 2.98 -12.81 6.43
N ARG A 115 3.46 -11.90 7.29
CA ARG A 115 3.45 -12.07 8.75
C ARG A 115 2.05 -12.19 9.33
N GLU A 116 1.12 -11.35 8.90
CA GLU A 116 -0.24 -11.29 9.46
C GLU A 116 -0.97 -12.62 9.29
N VAL A 117 -0.71 -13.32 8.17
CA VAL A 117 -1.32 -14.63 7.90
C VAL A 117 -0.49 -15.77 8.46
N THR A 118 0.83 -15.73 8.31
CA THR A 118 1.67 -16.89 8.67
C THR A 118 1.90 -17.00 10.16
N ARG A 119 1.89 -15.90 10.92
CA ARG A 119 2.08 -15.93 12.37
C ARG A 119 1.04 -16.80 13.07
N GLU A 120 -0.25 -16.54 12.84
CA GLU A 120 -1.33 -17.29 13.48
C GLU A 120 -1.22 -18.79 13.14
N LEU A 121 -0.93 -19.11 11.87
CA LEU A 121 -0.72 -20.49 11.42
C LEU A 121 0.46 -21.17 12.13
N PHE A 122 1.53 -20.45 12.45
CA PHE A 122 2.68 -20.99 13.18
C PHE A 122 2.44 -21.10 14.68
N GLU A 123 1.64 -20.20 15.28
CA GLU A 123 1.24 -20.27 16.69
C GLU A 123 0.30 -21.46 16.98
N GLU A 124 -0.53 -21.85 16.01
CA GLU A 124 -1.46 -22.99 16.14
C GLU A 124 -0.77 -24.37 16.11
N VAL A 125 0.46 -24.45 15.58
CA VAL A 125 1.17 -25.73 15.41
C VAL A 125 2.27 -25.91 16.46
N HIS A 126 2.30 -27.09 17.07
CA HIS A 126 3.35 -27.43 18.05
C HIS A 126 4.76 -27.45 17.43
N ALA A 127 4.88 -27.70 16.13
CA ALA A 127 6.15 -27.64 15.41
C ALA A 127 5.91 -27.44 13.90
N SER A 128 6.74 -26.62 13.27
CA SER A 128 6.76 -26.37 11.83
C SER A 128 8.16 -26.50 11.25
N ILE A 129 8.31 -27.13 10.08
CA ILE A 129 9.58 -27.23 9.35
C ILE A 129 9.44 -26.47 8.03
N LEU A 130 10.25 -25.43 7.84
CA LEU A 130 10.29 -24.66 6.60
C LEU A 130 11.46 -25.13 5.73
N MET A 131 11.15 -25.77 4.59
CA MET A 131 12.17 -26.19 3.61
C MET A 131 12.16 -25.25 2.41
N SER A 132 13.30 -24.68 2.07
CA SER A 132 13.42 -23.85 0.87
C SER A 132 14.83 -23.93 0.29
N ALA A 133 14.90 -23.96 -1.04
CA ALA A 133 16.14 -24.02 -1.79
C ALA A 133 16.85 -22.66 -1.89
N THR A 134 16.17 -21.57 -1.52
CA THR A 134 16.62 -20.20 -1.75
C THR A 134 16.35 -19.25 -0.58
N LEU A 135 15.93 -19.76 0.58
CA LEU A 135 15.64 -18.94 1.77
C LEU A 135 16.94 -18.30 2.30
N ARG A 136 17.18 -17.04 1.94
CA ARG A 136 18.22 -16.19 2.52
C ARG A 136 17.75 -14.74 2.41
N PRO A 137 17.96 -13.88 3.42
CA PRO A 137 18.57 -14.12 4.74
C PRO A 137 17.55 -14.57 5.81
N PHE A 138 18.01 -15.26 6.88
CA PHE A 138 17.15 -15.78 7.96
C PHE A 138 16.56 -14.69 8.87
N ASP A 139 17.29 -13.60 9.09
CA ASP A 139 16.83 -12.45 9.90
C ASP A 139 15.59 -11.77 9.27
N VAL A 140 15.46 -11.85 7.95
CA VAL A 140 14.30 -11.32 7.22
C VAL A 140 13.09 -12.25 7.35
N THR A 141 13.30 -13.56 7.51
CA THR A 141 12.19 -14.51 7.68
C THR A 141 11.47 -14.37 9.01
N GLU A 142 12.15 -14.01 10.10
CA GLU A 142 11.49 -13.73 11.38
C GLU A 142 10.53 -12.54 11.24
N SER A 143 11.04 -11.42 10.71
CA SER A 143 10.27 -10.19 10.53
C SER A 143 9.17 -10.31 9.46
N THR A 144 9.39 -11.11 8.42
CA THR A 144 8.45 -11.29 7.32
C THR A 144 7.42 -12.37 7.59
N LEU A 145 7.77 -13.50 8.23
CA LEU A 145 6.85 -14.61 8.49
C LEU A 145 6.29 -14.62 9.92
N GLY A 146 6.87 -13.83 10.83
CA GLY A 146 6.42 -13.76 12.23
C GLY A 146 6.75 -14.99 13.06
N LEU A 147 7.85 -15.69 12.73
CA LEU A 147 8.34 -16.85 13.48
C LEU A 147 9.02 -16.38 14.78
N ASP A 148 8.76 -17.04 15.91
CA ASP A 148 9.51 -16.83 17.14
C ASP A 148 10.71 -17.79 17.18
N ASP A 149 11.93 -17.27 17.38
CA ASP A 149 13.19 -18.02 17.50
C ASP A 149 13.43 -19.11 16.41
N PRO A 150 13.47 -18.75 15.11
CA PRO A 150 13.84 -19.70 14.05
C PRO A 150 15.31 -20.14 14.20
N VAL A 151 15.55 -21.46 14.30
CA VAL A 151 16.88 -22.10 14.46
C VAL A 151 17.49 -22.52 13.13
#